data_AF-A0A1E4TRK0-F1
#
_entry.id   AF-A0A1E4TRK0-F1
#
_cell.length_a   1.000
_cell.length_b   1.000
_cell.length_c   1.000
_cell.angle_alpha   90.00
_cell.angle_beta   90.00
_cell.angle_gamma   90.00
#
_symmetry.space_group_name_H-M   'P 1'
#
loop_
_entity.id
_entity.type
_entity.pdbx_description
1 polymer ?
#
loop_
_entity_poly.entity_id
_entity_poly.type
_entity_poly.pdbx_seq_one_letter_code
_entity_poly.pdbx_strand_id
1 'polypeptide(L)'
;MDLEEVRGQDFSPVFKIVNLVIGILSTLSGVSQLLSGVQSFLLGLFIIAGGISIGFLEFKVAPQFYNYCSFFYSFIGRGIFYIFLGVLISHENILRICVGIVIIIIGIGYSILEFLPSIEPPENMQGENGLLSGVDAEDVI
;
A
#
# COMPACT_ATOMS: atom_id res chain seq x y z
N MET A 1 -8.45 -12.19 -28.58
CA MET A 1 -8.12 -11.57 -27.28
C MET A 1 -8.90 -10.29 -27.26
N ASP A 2 -10.13 -10.38 -26.79
CA ASP A 2 -11.16 -9.36 -26.99
C ASP A 2 -11.02 -8.29 -25.93
N LEU A 3 -10.89 -7.04 -26.38
CA LEU A 3 -10.65 -5.85 -25.55
C LEU A 3 -11.81 -5.53 -24.59
N GLU A 4 -12.93 -6.26 -24.69
CA GLU A 4 -14.11 -6.15 -23.84
C GLU A 4 -14.03 -7.06 -22.60
N GLU A 5 -13.28 -8.17 -22.65
CA GLU A 5 -13.16 -9.11 -21.51
C GLU A 5 -12.27 -8.53 -20.39
N VAL A 6 -11.34 -7.64 -20.74
CA VAL A 6 -10.51 -6.88 -19.79
C VAL A 6 -11.30 -5.79 -19.06
N ARG A 7 -12.38 -5.26 -19.66
CA ARG A 7 -13.19 -4.15 -19.09
C ARG A 7 -14.11 -4.57 -17.95
N GLY A 8 -14.37 -5.87 -17.78
CA GLY A 8 -15.29 -6.40 -16.76
C GLY A 8 -14.61 -7.02 -15.54
N GLN A 9 -13.28 -6.95 -15.44
CA GLN A 9 -12.56 -7.60 -14.36
C GLN A 9 -12.30 -6.61 -13.22
N ASP A 10 -13.03 -6.77 -12.11
CA ASP A 10 -12.77 -6.01 -10.87
C ASP A 10 -11.36 -6.33 -10.36
N PHE A 11 -10.41 -5.41 -10.59
CA PHE A 11 -9.03 -5.56 -10.10
C PHE A 11 -8.88 -5.25 -8.61
N SER A 12 -9.94 -4.75 -7.97
CA SER A 12 -9.99 -4.38 -6.56
C SER A 12 -9.47 -5.48 -5.60
N PRO A 13 -9.86 -6.77 -5.74
CA PRO A 13 -9.33 -7.86 -4.90
C PRO A 13 -7.83 -8.11 -5.11
N VAL A 14 -7.32 -7.94 -6.33
CA VAL A 14 -5.89 -8.12 -6.64
C VAL A 14 -5.07 -7.06 -5.93
N PHE A 15 -5.49 -5.79 -6.02
CA PHE A 15 -4.81 -4.70 -5.31
C PHE A 15 -4.83 -4.90 -3.80
N LYS A 16 -5.97 -5.33 -3.25
CA LYS A 16 -6.11 -5.67 -1.83
C LYS A 16 -5.11 -6.74 -1.38
N ILE A 17 -5.01 -7.83 -2.13
CA ILE A 17 -4.08 -8.92 -1.83
C ILE A 17 -2.63 -8.44 -1.93
N VAL A 18 -2.28 -7.68 -2.97
CA VAL A 18 -0.93 -7.15 -3.16
C VAL A 18 -0.54 -6.22 -2.00
N ASN A 19 -1.40 -5.27 -1.62
CA ASN A 19 -1.16 -4.36 -0.50
C ASN A 19 -0.98 -5.13 0.81
N LEU A 20 -1.83 -6.14 1.05
CA LEU A 20 -1.76 -6.98 2.24
C LEU A 20 -0.44 -7.76 2.30
N VAL A 21 -0.02 -8.35 1.18
CA VAL A 21 1.27 -9.05 1.07
C VAL A 21 2.43 -8.11 1.35
N ILE A 22 2.43 -6.89 0.80
CA ILE A 22 3.47 -5.89 1.06
C ILE A 22 3.49 -5.50 2.55
N GLY A 23 2.32 -5.29 3.16
CA GLY A 23 2.19 -5.00 4.59
C GLY A 23 2.81 -6.10 5.45
N ILE A 24 2.44 -7.36 5.20
CA ILE A 24 2.95 -8.53 5.93
C ILE A 24 4.46 -8.68 5.76
N LEU A 25 4.96 -8.63 4.51
CA LEU A 25 6.38 -8.76 4.21
C LEU A 25 7.21 -7.64 4.86
N SER A 26 6.69 -6.40 4.84
CA SER A 26 7.33 -5.25 5.47
C SER A 26 7.39 -5.43 6.99
N THR A 27 6.27 -5.79 7.64
CA THR A 27 6.24 -6.01 9.10
C THR A 27 7.18 -7.14 9.53
N LEU A 28 7.18 -8.29 8.84
CA LEU A 28 8.10 -9.39 9.11
C LEU A 28 9.57 -8.97 8.94
N SER A 29 9.86 -8.23 7.86
CA SER A 29 11.22 -7.75 7.56
C SER A 29 11.71 -6.71 8.56
N GLY A 30 10.81 -5.89 9.10
CA GLY A 30 11.11 -4.92 10.15
C GLY A 30 11.37 -5.58 11.50
N VAL A 31 10.57 -6.60 11.89
CA VAL A 31 10.81 -7.39 13.11
C VAL A 31 12.18 -8.06 13.08
N SER A 32 12.58 -8.62 11.93
CA SER A 32 13.92 -9.18 11.77
C SER A 32 15.04 -8.14 11.94
N GLN A 33 14.78 -6.85 11.71
CA GLN A 33 15.79 -5.78 11.78
C GLN A 33 15.97 -5.23 13.20
N LEU A 34 14.96 -5.38 14.06
CA LEU A 34 15.02 -4.95 15.45
C LEU A 34 16.15 -5.61 16.24
N LEU A 35 16.57 -6.80 15.82
CA LEU A 35 17.58 -7.62 16.50
C LEU A 35 19.00 -7.41 15.96
N SER A 36 19.17 -6.61 14.89
CA SER A 36 20.45 -6.49 14.18
C SER A 36 21.36 -5.36 14.67
N GLY A 37 20.87 -4.45 15.52
CA GLY A 37 21.67 -3.35 16.10
C GLY A 37 20.86 -2.08 16.36
N VAL A 38 21.47 -1.07 16.99
CA VAL A 38 20.75 0.16 17.42
C VAL A 38 20.25 1.01 16.24
N GLN A 39 21.02 1.13 15.16
CA GLN A 39 20.58 1.85 13.96
C GLN A 39 19.47 1.07 13.22
N SER A 40 19.67 -0.24 13.08
CA SER A 40 18.71 -1.18 12.50
C SER A 40 17.41 -1.27 13.32
N PHE A 41 17.48 -1.01 14.64
CA PHE A 41 16.32 -0.98 15.53
C PHE A 41 15.35 0.16 15.19
N LEU A 42 15.84 1.40 15.07
CA LEU A 42 14.99 2.54 14.70
C LEU A 42 14.39 2.36 13.31
N LEU A 43 15.18 1.81 12.37
CA LEU A 43 14.70 1.55 11.02
C LEU A 43 13.65 0.44 10.99
N GLY A 44 13.85 -0.63 11.75
CA GLY A 44 12.90 -1.72 11.90
C GLY A 44 11.57 -1.25 12.47
N LEU A 45 11.60 -0.36 13.47
CA LEU A 45 10.38 0.22 14.04
C LEU A 45 9.60 1.04 13.00
N PHE A 46 10.30 1.85 12.20
CA PHE A 46 9.69 2.62 11.12
C PHE A 46 9.05 1.72 10.06
N ILE A 47 9.74 0.67 9.64
CA ILE A 47 9.24 -0.31 8.66
C ILE A 47 8.01 -1.06 9.20
N ILE A 48 8.02 -1.46 10.48
CA ILE A 48 6.89 -2.12 11.13
C ILE A 48 5.67 -1.18 11.15
N ALA A 49 5.85 0.08 11.57
CA ALA A 49 4.78 1.07 11.58
C ALA A 49 4.19 1.28 10.17
N GLY A 50 5.05 1.37 9.15
CA GLY A 50 4.63 1.47 7.75
C GLY A 50 3.84 0.24 7.28
N GLY A 51 4.35 -0.98 7.56
CA GLY A 51 3.70 -2.23 7.17
C GLY A 51 2.33 -2.44 7.84
N ILE A 52 2.24 -2.15 9.14
CA ILE A 52 0.97 -2.18 9.89
C ILE A 52 -0.01 -1.15 9.32
N SER A 53 0.45 0.06 9.00
CA SER A 53 -0.41 1.10 8.42
C SER A 53 -1.00 0.63 7.09
N ILE A 54 -0.18 0.10 6.18
CA ILE A 54 -0.64 -0.44 4.89
C ILE A 54 -1.67 -1.55 5.10
N GLY A 55 -1.41 -2.49 6.01
CA GLY A 55 -2.33 -3.58 6.31
C GLY A 55 -3.65 -3.08 6.91
N PHE A 56 -3.59 -2.14 7.84
CA PHE A 56 -4.76 -1.58 8.54
C PHE A 56 -5.69 -0.85 7.57
N LEU A 57 -5.13 0.00 6.70
CA LEU A 57 -5.84 0.76 5.67
C LEU A 57 -6.62 -0.14 4.69
N GLU A 58 -6.28 -1.42 4.60
CA GLU A 58 -6.93 -2.39 3.71
C GLU A 58 -8.15 -3.08 4.36
N PHE A 59 -8.20 -3.12 5.69
CA PHE A 59 -9.33 -3.69 6.44
C PHE A 59 -10.39 -2.64 6.77
N LYS A 60 -9.97 -1.40 7.07
CA LYS A 60 -10.88 -0.29 7.37
C LYS A 60 -10.30 1.03 6.87
N VAL A 61 -11.10 1.74 6.08
CA VAL A 61 -10.82 3.14 5.70
C VAL A 61 -11.25 4.03 6.86
N ALA A 62 -10.29 4.63 7.54
CA ALA A 62 -10.56 5.58 8.62
C ALA A 62 -10.53 7.02 8.06
N PRO A 63 -11.64 7.79 8.12
CA PRO A 63 -11.69 9.15 7.56
C PRO A 63 -10.70 10.10 8.26
N GLN A 64 -10.37 9.84 9.54
CA GLN A 64 -9.36 10.61 10.27
C GLN A 64 -7.94 10.43 9.70
N PHE A 65 -7.61 9.25 9.14
CA PHE A 65 -6.31 9.01 8.51
C PHE A 65 -6.14 9.75 7.18
N TYR A 66 -7.24 10.07 6.49
CA TYR A 66 -7.20 10.85 5.26
C TYR A 66 -6.65 12.25 5.48
N ASN A 67 -7.02 12.90 6.60
CA ASN A 67 -6.58 14.26 6.93
C ASN A 67 -5.06 14.37 7.17
N TYR A 68 -4.42 13.31 7.66
CA TYR A 68 -2.99 13.32 8.00
C TYR A 68 -2.12 12.61 6.97
N CYS A 69 -2.65 11.61 6.27
CA CYS A 69 -1.88 10.78 5.34
C CYS A 69 -2.67 10.52 4.05
N SER A 70 -3.14 11.59 3.41
CA SER A 70 -3.84 11.55 2.12
C SER A 70 -3.06 10.80 1.02
N PHE A 71 -1.72 10.76 1.10
CA PHE A 71 -0.89 10.02 0.15
C PHE A 71 -1.10 8.49 0.15
N PHE A 72 -1.57 7.90 1.26
CA PHE A 72 -1.94 6.48 1.29
C PHE A 72 -3.25 6.21 0.53
N TYR A 73 -3.99 7.23 0.11
CA TYR A 73 -5.22 7.08 -0.66
C TYR A 73 -5.00 7.40 -2.15
N SER A 74 -3.77 7.32 -2.64
CA SER A 74 -3.43 7.54 -4.05
C SER A 74 -2.44 6.49 -4.53
N PHE A 75 -2.54 6.05 -5.80
CA PHE A 75 -1.64 5.04 -6.36
C PHE A 75 -0.20 5.54 -6.39
N ILE A 76 0.03 6.79 -6.81
CA ILE A 76 1.38 7.36 -6.83
C ILE A 76 1.98 7.48 -5.43
N GLY A 77 1.18 7.91 -4.44
CA GLY A 77 1.62 8.05 -3.06
C GLY A 77 2.00 6.71 -2.43
N ARG A 78 1.17 5.67 -2.64
CA ARG A 78 1.51 4.28 -2.23
C ARG A 78 2.73 3.75 -2.97
N GLY A 79 2.83 3.98 -4.28
CA GLY A 79 3.96 3.53 -5.09
C GLY A 79 5.30 4.08 -4.61
N ILE A 80 5.38 5.40 -4.37
CA ILE A 80 6.57 6.05 -3.81
C ILE A 80 6.87 5.51 -2.41
N PHE A 81 5.85 5.31 -1.57
CA PHE A 81 6.02 4.75 -0.23
C PHE A 81 6.56 3.31 -0.25
N TYR A 82 6.10 2.47 -1.19
CA TYR A 82 6.61 1.11 -1.38
C TYR A 82 8.07 1.12 -1.84
N ILE A 83 8.43 1.98 -2.79
CA ILE A 83 9.84 2.14 -3.19
C ILE A 83 10.69 2.53 -1.99
N PHE A 84 10.23 3.50 -1.20
CA PHE A 84 10.92 3.94 0.01
C PHE A 84 11.09 2.79 1.02
N LEU A 85 10.02 2.07 1.35
CA LEU A 85 10.06 0.90 2.25
C LEU A 85 11.01 -0.19 1.74
N GLY A 86 10.99 -0.50 0.44
CA GLY A 86 11.84 -1.53 -0.14
C GLY A 86 13.32 -1.17 -0.09
N VAL A 87 13.68 0.12 -0.23
CA VAL A 87 15.06 0.60 -0.03
C VAL A 87 15.48 0.42 1.44
N LEU A 88 14.61 0.75 2.41
CA LEU A 88 14.93 0.59 3.83
C LEU A 88 15.08 -0.88 4.25
N ILE A 89 14.29 -1.77 3.66
CA ILE A 89 14.34 -3.22 3.94
C ILE A 89 15.62 -3.86 3.37
N SER A 90 16.18 -3.33 2.29
CA SER A 90 17.32 -3.91 1.54
C SER A 90 18.68 -3.87 2.27
N HIS A 91 18.69 -3.76 3.60
CA HIS A 91 19.90 -3.68 4.42
C HIS A 91 20.33 -5.07 4.97
N GLU A 92 21.65 -5.33 4.95
CA GLU A 92 22.42 -6.44 5.55
C GLU A 92 22.17 -7.87 5.02
N ASN A 93 20.92 -8.32 4.97
CA ASN A 93 20.62 -9.73 4.70
C ASN A 93 20.14 -9.95 3.27
N ILE A 94 20.67 -10.98 2.62
CA ILE A 94 20.33 -11.37 1.23
C ILE A 94 18.82 -11.62 1.06
N LEU A 95 18.18 -12.31 2.02
CA LEU A 95 16.73 -12.54 1.99
C LEU A 95 15.93 -11.23 2.04
N ARG A 96 16.41 -10.26 2.82
CA ARG A 96 15.77 -8.94 2.97
C ARG A 96 15.99 -8.09 1.73
N ILE A 97 17.16 -8.19 1.09
CA ILE A 97 17.44 -7.57 -0.20
C ILE A 97 16.48 -8.10 -1.27
N CYS A 98 16.25 -9.41 -1.35
CA CYS A 98 15.28 -9.98 -2.29
C CYS A 98 13.86 -9.44 -2.05
N VAL A 99 13.40 -9.41 -0.79
CA VAL A 99 12.09 -8.86 -0.44
C VAL A 99 12.00 -7.37 -0.77
N GLY A 100 13.04 -6.59 -0.46
CA GLY A 100 13.10 -5.16 -0.74
C GLY A 100 13.01 -4.85 -2.23
N ILE A 101 13.73 -5.61 -3.08
CA ILE A 101 13.66 -5.47 -4.54
C ILE A 101 12.25 -5.76 -5.06
N VAL A 102 11.59 -6.81 -4.58
CA VAL A 102 10.22 -7.14 -4.99
C VAL A 102 9.25 -5.99 -4.67
N ILE A 103 9.36 -5.43 -3.46
CA ILE A 103 8.52 -4.30 -3.03
C ILE A 103 8.81 -3.05 -3.88
N ILE A 104 10.07 -2.77 -4.23
CA ILE A 104 10.44 -1.66 -5.13
C ILE A 104 9.80 -1.83 -6.51
N ILE A 105 9.88 -3.03 -7.08
CA ILE A 105 9.29 -3.33 -8.40
C ILE A 105 7.78 -3.09 -8.37
N ILE A 106 7.10 -3.57 -7.32
CA ILE A 106 5.65 -3.34 -7.16
C ILE A 106 5.35 -1.84 -7.00
N GLY A 107 6.17 -1.12 -6.24
CA GLY A 107 6.03 0.33 -6.06
C GLY A 107 6.14 1.10 -7.38
N ILE A 108 7.10 0.74 -8.24
CA ILE A 108 7.22 1.30 -9.60
C ILE A 108 5.95 0.98 -10.41
N GLY A 109 5.45 -0.25 -10.32
CA GLY A 109 4.19 -0.64 -10.98
C GLY A 109 3.01 0.23 -10.53
N TYR A 110 2.86 0.47 -9.23
CA TYR A 110 1.83 1.35 -8.68
C TYR A 110 1.97 2.80 -9.16
N SER A 111 3.20 3.33 -9.23
CA SER A 111 3.44 4.67 -9.78
C SER A 111 3.12 4.77 -11.27
N ILE A 112 3.31 3.71 -12.05
CA ILE A 112 2.96 3.69 -13.48
C ILE A 112 1.45 3.58 -13.67
N LEU A 113 0.75 2.81 -12.82
CA LEU A 113 -0.70 2.62 -12.89
C LEU A 113 -1.49 3.93 -12.76
N GLU A 114 -0.97 4.92 -12.03
CA GLU A 114 -1.57 6.28 -11.95
C GLU A 114 -1.72 6.93 -13.34
N PHE A 115 -0.77 6.69 -14.25
CA PHE A 115 -0.81 7.27 -15.59
C PHE A 115 -1.69 6.48 -16.58
N LEU A 116 -2.28 5.36 -16.14
CA LEU A 116 -3.21 4.56 -16.92
C LEU A 116 -4.65 4.87 -16.50
N PRO A 117 -5.37 5.76 -17.23
CA PRO A 117 -6.72 6.21 -16.88
C PRO A 117 -7.81 5.11 -16.99
N SER A 118 -7.41 3.87 -17.31
CA SER A 118 -8.32 2.74 -17.54
C SER A 118 -8.56 1.88 -16.30
N ILE A 119 -7.86 2.12 -15.19
CA ILE A 119 -8.03 1.37 -13.94
C ILE A 119 -8.58 2.33 -12.89
N GLU A 120 -9.86 2.19 -12.56
CA GLU A 120 -10.44 2.94 -11.46
C GLU A 120 -9.78 2.51 -10.15
N PRO A 121 -9.32 3.46 -9.31
CA PRO A 121 -8.79 3.14 -8.00
C PRO A 121 -9.82 2.36 -7.19
N PRO A 122 -9.44 1.30 -6.46
CA PRO A 122 -10.36 0.63 -5.56
C PRO A 122 -10.85 1.63 -4.50
N GLU A 123 -12.06 1.45 -3.96
CA GLU A 123 -12.68 2.37 -2.99
C GLU A 123 -11.74 2.78 -1.83
N ASN A 124 -10.88 1.85 -1.39
CA ASN A 124 -9.82 2.06 -0.40
C ASN A 124 -8.73 3.08 -0.80
N MET A 125 -8.76 3.61 -2.02
CA MET A 125 -7.86 4.61 -2.59
C MET A 125 -8.62 5.75 -3.30
N GLN A 126 -9.94 5.89 -3.08
CA GLN A 126 -10.74 6.96 -3.69
C GLN A 126 -10.89 8.22 -2.82
N GLY A 127 -10.25 8.26 -1.65
CA GLY A 127 -10.29 9.40 -0.74
C GLY A 127 -11.72 9.79 -0.34
N GLU A 128 -12.07 11.07 -0.54
CA GLU A 128 -13.37 11.65 -0.15
C GLU A 128 -14.57 11.04 -0.91
N ASN A 129 -14.41 10.64 -2.17
CA ASN A 129 -15.52 10.12 -3.00
C ASN A 129 -16.00 8.73 -2.56
N GLY A 130 -15.10 7.89 -2.03
CA GLY A 130 -15.45 6.61 -1.42
C GLY A 130 -16.01 6.74 0.00
N LEU A 131 -15.68 7.82 0.71
CA LEU A 131 -16.19 8.12 2.05
C LEU A 131 -17.60 8.70 2.04
N LEU A 132 -17.93 9.55 1.05
CA LEU A 132 -19.26 10.16 0.91
C LEU A 132 -20.31 9.17 0.38
N SER A 133 -19.93 8.21 -0.47
CA SER A 133 -20.83 7.15 -0.94
C SER A 133 -21.36 6.23 0.18
N GLY A 134 -20.73 6.23 1.36
CA GLY A 134 -21.21 5.54 2.55
C GLY A 134 -22.07 6.39 3.49
N VAL A 135 -22.11 7.71 3.30
CA VAL A 135 -22.80 8.67 4.20
C VAL A 135 -24.09 9.23 3.55
N ASP A 136 -24.15 9.32 2.22
CA ASP A 136 -25.32 9.86 1.51
C ASP A 136 -26.57 8.94 1.52
N ALA A 137 -26.50 7.75 2.13
CA ALA A 137 -27.65 6.84 2.24
C ALA A 137 -28.43 6.94 3.56
N GLU A 138 -27.94 7.66 4.57
CA GLU A 138 -28.62 7.74 5.89
C GLU A 138 -29.18 9.12 6.28
N ASP A 139 -28.86 10.21 5.56
CA ASP A 139 -29.29 11.57 5.93
C ASP A 139 -30.26 12.23 4.91
N VAL A 140 -31.22 11.46 4.37
CA VAL A 140 -32.39 12.02 3.67
C VAL A 140 -33.68 11.45 4.28
N ILE A 141 -34.12 12.04 5.40
CA ILE A 141 -35.52 12.01 5.86
C ILE A 141 -35.90 13.42 6.32
#